data_AF-A0A382N7G2-F1
#
_entry.id   AF-A0A382N7G2-F1
#
_cell.length_a   1.000
_cell.length_b   1.000
_cell.length_c   1.000
_cell.angle_alpha   90.00
_cell.angle_beta   90.00
_cell.angle_gamma   90.00
#
_symmetry.space_group_name_H-M   'P 1'
#
loop_
_entity.id
_entity.type
_entity.pdbx_description
1 polymer ?
#
loop_
_entity_poly.entity_id
_entity_poly.type
_entity_poly.pdbx_seq_one_letter_code
_entity_poly.pdbx_strand_id
1 'polypeptide(L)'
;MFEGNPFPGLRPFEFDENYLFFGREEQVTQLLQRLGNTRFLAVVGASGSGKSSLVRAGLLPELHGGTMTTTSIAWELSIMRPGGDPLTKLAQALVESNLFGDANEENVLQTRATLSRSGLGLIEAYRQSDIEEGSNLLLLVDQFEEIFRFRQSGDKAGQEASHFIQLLLETARQTEFPIFIILTMRSDFLGDCAEFKGLAEAVNEGEYLIPRLNRKQRARAIEGPVKVGGAEISPRLKQQLLNDIGDDPDQLPILQHALMRMWDYWLN
;
A
#
# COMPACT_ATOMS: atom_id res chain seq x y z
N MET A 1 19.95 -21.75 3.29
CA MET A 1 19.06 -21.76 4.47
C MET A 1 18.84 -20.29 4.82
N PHE A 2 17.62 -19.85 5.10
CA PHE A 2 17.35 -18.45 5.45
C PHE A 2 18.03 -18.13 6.79
N GLU A 3 18.84 -17.07 6.85
CA GLU A 3 19.66 -16.70 8.03
C GLU A 3 19.07 -15.53 8.83
N GLY A 4 17.82 -15.12 8.57
CA GLY A 4 17.18 -13.97 9.23
C GLY A 4 16.11 -14.34 10.26
N ASN A 5 15.53 -13.31 10.88
CA ASN A 5 14.27 -13.43 11.60
C ASN A 5 13.10 -13.35 10.60
N PRO A 6 12.23 -14.37 10.49
CA PRO A 6 11.15 -14.39 9.50
C PRO A 6 9.98 -13.47 9.88
N PHE A 7 10.03 -12.84 11.06
CA PHE A 7 9.03 -11.90 11.53
C PHE A 7 9.64 -10.49 11.60
N PRO A 8 9.07 -9.50 10.90
CA PRO A 8 9.65 -8.16 10.81
C PRO A 8 9.33 -7.28 12.03
N GLY A 9 8.53 -7.76 12.99
CA GLY A 9 8.12 -6.98 14.16
C GLY A 9 6.98 -6.02 13.85
N LEU A 10 7.13 -4.74 14.19
CA LEU A 10 6.06 -3.72 14.04
C LEU A 10 6.04 -3.06 12.66
N ARG A 11 7.10 -3.22 11.86
CA ARG A 11 7.11 -2.69 10.49
C ARG A 11 6.24 -3.58 9.59
N PRO A 12 5.66 -3.03 8.51
CA PRO A 12 5.03 -3.87 7.50
C PRO A 12 6.02 -4.85 6.86
N PHE A 13 5.47 -5.91 6.27
CA PHE A 13 6.23 -6.72 5.33
C PHE A 13 6.44 -5.92 4.04
N GLU A 14 7.64 -6.02 3.47
CA GLU A 14 8.03 -5.33 2.25
C GLU A 14 7.93 -6.27 1.02
N PHE A 15 8.15 -5.69 -0.17
CA PHE A 15 7.99 -6.36 -1.47
C PHE A 15 8.77 -7.67 -1.59
N ASP A 16 10.03 -7.66 -1.17
CA ASP A 16 10.95 -8.79 -1.24
C ASP A 16 10.70 -9.83 -0.13
N GLU A 17 9.76 -9.59 0.78
CA GLU A 17 9.41 -10.49 1.89
C GLU A 17 8.12 -11.28 1.63
N ASN A 18 7.65 -11.30 0.39
CA ASN A 18 6.41 -11.99 -0.01
C ASN A 18 6.39 -13.47 0.39
N TYR A 19 7.56 -14.13 0.35
CA TYR A 19 7.74 -15.53 0.74
C TYR A 19 7.56 -15.78 2.25
N LEU A 20 7.51 -14.71 3.06
CA LEU A 20 7.19 -14.74 4.49
C LEU A 20 5.74 -14.29 4.77
N PHE A 21 4.98 -13.87 3.76
CA PHE A 21 3.67 -13.28 3.94
C PHE A 21 2.52 -14.28 3.69
N PHE A 22 2.00 -14.86 4.78
CA PHE A 22 1.01 -15.95 4.71
C PHE A 22 -0.38 -15.56 5.25
N GLY A 23 -1.41 -16.29 4.79
CA GLY A 23 -2.77 -16.19 5.32
C GLY A 23 -3.63 -15.10 4.66
N ARG A 24 -3.10 -14.38 3.68
CA ARG A 24 -3.76 -13.28 2.96
C ARG A 24 -3.98 -13.55 1.47
N GLU A 25 -3.77 -14.79 1.02
CA GLU A 25 -3.76 -15.15 -0.40
C GLU A 25 -5.10 -14.88 -1.10
N GLU A 26 -6.21 -15.14 -0.40
CA GLU A 26 -7.56 -14.83 -0.89
C GLU A 26 -7.79 -13.33 -1.03
N GLN A 27 -7.33 -12.55 -0.06
CA GLN A 27 -7.46 -11.09 -0.07
C GLN A 27 -6.66 -10.49 -1.23
N VAL A 28 -5.43 -10.98 -1.45
CA VAL A 28 -4.59 -10.55 -2.59
C VAL A 28 -5.28 -10.82 -3.93
N THR A 29 -5.88 -12.00 -4.09
CA THR A 29 -6.64 -12.34 -5.32
C THR A 29 -7.80 -11.35 -5.54
N GLN A 30 -8.53 -10.99 -4.49
CA GLN A 30 -9.64 -10.04 -4.58
C GLN A 30 -9.16 -8.61 -4.88
N LEU A 31 -8.01 -8.19 -4.35
CA LEU A 31 -7.40 -6.89 -4.67
C LEU A 31 -6.98 -6.81 -6.14
N LEU A 32 -6.34 -7.85 -6.68
CA LEU A 32 -5.94 -7.91 -8.09
C LEU A 32 -7.15 -7.75 -9.02
N GLN A 33 -8.24 -8.46 -8.74
CA GLN A 33 -9.47 -8.37 -9.53
C GLN A 33 -10.08 -6.96 -9.49
N ARG A 34 -10.13 -6.33 -8.32
CA ARG A 34 -10.67 -4.97 -8.18
C ARG A 34 -9.80 -3.96 -8.91
N LEU A 35 -8.48 -4.00 -8.69
CA LEU A 35 -7.53 -3.09 -9.32
C LEU A 35 -7.59 -3.16 -10.85
N GLY A 36 -7.69 -4.38 -11.41
CA GLY A 36 -7.81 -4.58 -12.85
C GLY A 36 -9.10 -4.01 -13.46
N ASN A 37 -10.17 -3.88 -12.68
CA ASN A 37 -11.45 -3.36 -13.14
C ASN A 37 -11.56 -1.83 -13.03
N THR A 38 -11.00 -1.24 -11.97
CA THR A 38 -11.25 0.18 -11.63
C THR A 38 -10.04 1.09 -11.83
N ARG A 39 -8.80 0.55 -11.90
CA ARG A 39 -7.52 1.29 -11.84
C ARG A 39 -7.32 2.16 -10.59
N PHE A 40 -8.31 2.20 -9.70
CA PHE A 40 -8.30 2.90 -8.42
C PHE A 40 -8.80 1.94 -7.34
N LEU A 41 -7.99 1.71 -6.33
CA LEU A 41 -8.26 0.76 -5.26
C LEU A 41 -8.06 1.42 -3.90
N ALA A 42 -9.12 1.48 -3.09
CA ALA A 42 -9.04 1.96 -1.72
C ALA A 42 -9.00 0.75 -0.77
N VAL A 43 -7.82 0.45 -0.22
CA VAL A 43 -7.63 -0.62 0.76
C VAL A 43 -7.87 -0.08 2.17
N VAL A 44 -9.02 -0.44 2.74
CA VAL A 44 -9.54 0.17 3.97
C VAL A 44 -9.54 -0.84 5.12
N GLY A 45 -9.31 -0.39 6.35
CA GLY A 45 -9.43 -1.26 7.53
C GLY A 45 -8.85 -0.65 8.79
N ALA A 46 -9.10 -1.28 9.94
CA ALA A 46 -8.62 -0.83 11.25
C ALA A 46 -7.09 -0.59 11.28
N SER A 47 -6.63 0.18 12.27
CA SER A 47 -5.20 0.29 12.55
C SER A 47 -4.61 -1.11 12.77
N GLY A 48 -3.35 -1.34 12.36
CA GLY A 48 -2.71 -2.64 12.58
C GLY A 48 -3.29 -3.84 11.80
N SER A 49 -4.36 -3.69 11.00
CA SER A 49 -4.98 -4.78 10.23
C SER A 49 -4.09 -5.37 9.11
N GLY A 50 -2.93 -4.76 8.86
CA GLY A 50 -1.95 -5.20 7.87
C GLY A 50 -2.16 -4.65 6.46
N LYS A 51 -2.83 -3.48 6.31
CA LYS A 51 -3.06 -2.82 5.00
C LYS A 51 -1.79 -2.69 4.16
N SER A 52 -0.76 -2.06 4.74
CA SER A 52 0.50 -1.81 4.04
C SER A 52 1.20 -3.13 3.68
N SER A 53 1.26 -4.11 4.58
CA SER A 53 1.81 -5.45 4.27
C SER A 53 1.01 -6.18 3.19
N LEU A 54 -0.33 -6.10 3.22
CA LEU A 54 -1.19 -6.75 2.23
C LEU A 54 -0.93 -6.19 0.83
N VAL A 55 -0.75 -4.89 0.71
CA VAL A 55 -0.39 -4.28 -0.58
C VAL A 55 1.05 -4.64 -0.94
N ARG A 56 2.02 -4.31 -0.08
CA ARG A 56 3.45 -4.37 -0.41
C ARG A 56 4.00 -5.78 -0.60
N ALA A 57 3.70 -6.69 0.33
CA ALA A 57 4.21 -8.06 0.30
C ALA A 57 3.22 -9.06 -0.32
N GLY A 58 1.95 -8.68 -0.46
CA GLY A 58 0.92 -9.51 -1.07
C GLY A 58 0.63 -9.13 -2.52
N LEU A 59 0.09 -7.93 -2.75
CA LEU A 59 -0.39 -7.50 -4.05
C LEU A 59 0.73 -7.17 -5.05
N LEU A 60 1.70 -6.35 -4.66
CA LEU A 60 2.74 -5.88 -5.59
C LEU A 60 3.60 -7.03 -6.19
N PRO A 61 3.99 -8.07 -5.42
CA PRO A 61 4.73 -9.20 -5.97
C PRO A 61 3.90 -10.01 -7.00
N GLU A 62 2.60 -10.16 -6.78
CA GLU A 62 1.70 -10.83 -7.74
C GLU A 62 1.52 -10.04 -9.04
N LEU A 63 1.53 -8.71 -8.97
CA LEU A 63 1.53 -7.86 -10.16
C LEU A 63 2.78 -8.08 -11.02
N HIS A 64 3.96 -8.09 -10.38
CA HIS A 64 5.24 -8.39 -11.05
C HIS A 64 5.34 -9.83 -11.56
N GLY A 65 4.66 -10.76 -10.89
CA GLY A 65 4.53 -12.16 -11.32
C GLY A 65 3.66 -12.36 -12.56
N GLY A 66 3.00 -11.31 -13.06
CA GLY A 66 2.14 -11.36 -14.24
C GLY A 66 0.76 -11.97 -13.98
N THR A 67 0.32 -12.00 -12.73
CA THR A 67 -1.01 -12.56 -12.36
C THR A 67 -2.15 -11.72 -12.94
N MET A 68 -1.94 -10.42 -13.19
CA MET A 68 -2.90 -9.55 -13.86
C MET A 68 -2.68 -9.55 -15.38
N THR A 69 -3.39 -10.43 -16.09
CA THR A 69 -3.17 -10.70 -17.52
C THR A 69 -3.72 -9.64 -18.48
N THR A 70 -4.45 -8.64 -17.97
CA THR A 70 -5.06 -7.57 -18.79
C THR A 70 -4.10 -6.42 -19.09
N THR A 71 -2.90 -6.44 -18.51
CA THR A 71 -1.89 -5.38 -18.61
C THR A 71 -0.51 -5.96 -18.88
N SER A 72 0.47 -5.08 -19.09
CA SER A 72 1.88 -5.47 -19.12
C SER A 72 2.31 -6.12 -17.79
N ILE A 73 3.38 -6.91 -17.85
CA ILE A 73 4.06 -7.47 -16.66
C ILE A 73 5.12 -6.51 -16.12
N ALA A 74 5.48 -5.47 -16.88
CA ALA A 74 6.39 -4.43 -16.44
C ALA A 74 5.62 -3.44 -15.57
N TRP A 75 6.06 -3.32 -14.31
CA TRP A 75 5.44 -2.46 -13.31
C TRP A 75 6.50 -1.54 -12.73
N GLU A 76 6.18 -0.26 -12.79
CA GLU A 76 6.95 0.77 -12.13
C GLU A 76 6.20 1.23 -10.89
N LEU A 77 6.89 1.22 -9.74
CA LEU A 77 6.28 1.44 -8.43
C LEU A 77 6.71 2.79 -7.85
N SER A 78 5.73 3.64 -7.54
CA SER A 78 5.95 4.83 -6.73
C SER A 78 5.14 4.72 -5.44
N ILE A 79 5.81 4.81 -4.29
CA ILE A 79 5.20 4.64 -2.97
C ILE A 79 5.39 5.92 -2.18
N MET A 80 4.30 6.49 -1.67
CA MET A 80 4.36 7.71 -0.88
C MET A 80 3.46 7.67 0.36
N ARG A 81 3.69 8.62 1.26
CA ARG A 81 2.73 9.06 2.28
C ARG A 81 2.47 10.55 2.13
N PRO A 82 1.23 11.04 2.27
CA PRO A 82 0.91 12.45 2.09
C PRO A 82 1.72 13.39 3.00
N GLY A 83 1.96 13.01 4.26
CA GLY A 83 2.76 13.79 5.19
C GLY A 83 2.19 15.21 5.42
N GLY A 84 3.08 16.21 5.45
CA GLY A 84 2.76 17.64 5.64
C GLY A 84 2.79 18.49 4.35
N ASP A 85 3.07 17.89 3.20
CA ASP A 85 3.08 18.56 1.88
C ASP A 85 2.88 17.48 0.80
N PRO A 86 1.63 17.16 0.44
CA PRO A 86 1.34 15.99 -0.40
C PRO A 86 1.88 16.12 -1.82
N LEU A 87 1.97 17.33 -2.37
CA LEU A 87 2.48 17.55 -3.72
C LEU A 87 4.00 17.40 -3.78
N THR A 88 4.72 17.95 -2.80
CA THR A 88 6.16 17.74 -2.71
C THR A 88 6.48 16.27 -2.44
N LYS A 89 5.70 15.59 -1.59
CA LYS A 89 5.87 14.16 -1.31
C LYS A 89 5.60 13.28 -2.52
N LEU A 90 4.59 13.62 -3.33
CA LEU A 90 4.36 12.94 -4.61
C LEU A 90 5.52 13.16 -5.57
N ALA A 91 6.01 14.39 -5.74
CA ALA A 91 7.15 14.68 -6.61
C ALA A 91 8.42 13.90 -6.18
N GLN A 92 8.69 13.85 -4.87
CA GLN A 92 9.79 13.07 -4.30
C GLN A 92 9.64 11.58 -4.65
N ALA A 93 8.48 10.99 -4.38
CA ALA A 93 8.25 9.56 -4.61
C ALA A 93 8.31 9.17 -6.09
N LEU A 94 7.91 10.06 -7.02
CA LEU A 94 8.05 9.83 -8.46
C LEU A 94 9.53 9.86 -8.87
N VAL A 95 10.28 10.88 -8.45
CA VAL A 95 11.70 11.00 -8.79
C VAL A 95 12.54 9.87 -8.15
N GLU A 96 12.26 9.50 -6.91
CA GLU A 96 12.96 8.42 -6.19
C GLU A 96 12.72 7.04 -6.77
N SER A 97 11.62 6.84 -7.52
CA SER A 97 11.39 5.58 -8.24
C SER A 97 12.26 5.44 -9.50
N ASN A 98 13.16 6.39 -9.79
CA ASN A 98 14.01 6.46 -10.99
C ASN A 98 13.25 6.47 -12.32
N LEU A 99 11.99 6.92 -12.30
CA LEU A 99 11.12 6.95 -13.47
C LEU A 99 11.08 8.33 -14.13
N PHE A 100 11.46 9.38 -13.40
CA PHE A 100 11.29 10.79 -13.80
C PHE A 100 12.62 11.54 -13.70
N GLY A 101 13.70 10.89 -14.16
CA GLY A 101 15.08 11.37 -14.09
C GLY A 101 15.83 11.00 -12.81
N ASP A 102 17.07 11.48 -12.70
CA ASP A 102 17.94 11.25 -11.54
C ASP A 102 17.32 11.75 -10.23
N ALA A 103 17.55 11.02 -9.14
CA ALA A 103 17.10 11.40 -7.81
C ALA A 103 17.86 12.62 -7.26
N ASN A 104 17.44 13.82 -7.67
CA ASN A 104 18.02 15.10 -7.26
C ASN A 104 16.96 16.17 -7.00
N GLU A 105 17.36 17.23 -6.29
CA GLU A 105 16.45 18.32 -5.89
C GLU A 105 15.86 19.09 -7.08
N GLU A 106 16.60 19.22 -8.18
CA GLU A 106 16.14 19.94 -9.37
C GLU A 106 14.96 19.20 -10.02
N ASN A 107 15.08 17.89 -10.21
CA ASN A 107 14.03 17.04 -10.78
C ASN A 107 12.79 17.00 -9.87
N VAL A 108 12.97 16.99 -8.55
CA VAL A 108 11.85 17.11 -7.60
C VAL A 108 11.12 18.44 -7.77
N LEU A 109 11.85 19.56 -7.88
CA LEU A 109 11.24 20.88 -8.08
C LEU A 109 10.51 20.99 -9.43
N GLN A 110 11.10 20.46 -10.50
CA GLN A 110 10.49 20.43 -11.82
C GLN A 110 9.22 19.56 -11.85
N THR A 111 9.29 18.35 -11.29
CA THR A 111 8.14 17.44 -11.18
C THR A 111 7.04 18.07 -10.33
N ARG A 112 7.37 18.67 -9.19
CA ARG A 112 6.42 19.41 -8.35
C ARG A 112 5.75 20.56 -9.10
N ALA A 113 6.51 21.29 -9.93
CA ALA A 113 5.97 22.35 -10.75
C ALA A 113 4.96 21.81 -11.77
N THR A 114 5.27 20.70 -12.45
CA THR A 114 4.35 20.01 -13.37
C THR A 114 3.08 19.56 -12.65
N LEU A 115 3.22 18.89 -11.49
CA LEU A 115 2.08 18.46 -10.66
C LEU A 115 1.18 19.62 -10.23
N SER A 116 1.74 20.82 -10.03
CA SER A 116 1.00 21.99 -9.55
C SER A 116 0.22 22.75 -10.66
N ARG A 117 0.46 22.47 -11.95
CA ARG A 117 -0.12 23.26 -13.05
C ARG A 117 -1.61 23.04 -13.24
N SER A 118 -2.06 21.80 -13.13
CA SER A 118 -3.43 21.41 -13.46
C SER A 118 -3.80 20.10 -12.75
N GLY A 119 -5.09 19.75 -12.75
CA GLY A 119 -5.54 18.42 -12.29
C GLY A 119 -5.03 17.25 -13.13
N LEU A 120 -4.41 17.52 -14.29
CA LEU A 120 -3.77 16.51 -15.15
C LEU A 120 -2.27 16.38 -14.90
N GLY A 121 -1.70 17.09 -13.92
CA GLY A 121 -0.26 17.19 -13.71
C GLY A 121 0.45 15.85 -13.53
N LEU A 122 -0.21 14.83 -12.96
CA LEU A 122 0.37 13.49 -12.81
C LEU A 122 0.44 12.74 -14.16
N ILE A 123 -0.56 12.92 -15.03
CA ILE A 123 -0.56 12.40 -16.40
C ILE A 123 0.52 13.12 -17.23
N GLU A 124 0.67 14.44 -17.07
CA GLU A 124 1.73 15.21 -17.70
C GLU A 124 3.12 14.77 -17.25
N ALA A 125 3.31 14.52 -15.95
CA ALA A 125 4.55 13.96 -15.42
C ALA A 125 4.83 12.59 -16.05
N TYR A 126 3.84 11.68 -16.11
CA TYR A 126 4.00 10.37 -16.74
C TYR A 126 4.45 10.49 -18.21
N ARG A 127 3.87 11.42 -18.98
CA ARG A 127 4.28 11.66 -20.38
C ARG A 127 5.71 12.18 -20.53
N GLN A 128 6.26 12.81 -19.49
CA GLN A 128 7.62 13.34 -19.46
C GLN A 128 8.62 12.37 -18.82
N SER A 129 8.14 11.21 -18.36
CA SER A 129 8.93 10.20 -17.68
C SER A 129 9.77 9.37 -18.66
N ASP A 130 10.77 8.68 -18.12
CA ASP A 130 11.57 7.67 -18.83
C ASP A 130 10.94 6.27 -18.74
N ILE A 131 9.67 6.17 -18.33
CA ILE A 131 8.94 4.89 -18.26
C ILE A 131 8.85 4.30 -19.67
N GLU A 132 9.28 3.05 -19.81
CA GLU A 132 9.21 2.34 -21.08
C GLU A 132 7.76 2.26 -21.60
N GLU A 133 7.60 2.46 -22.92
CA GLU A 133 6.29 2.42 -23.54
C GLU A 133 5.63 1.05 -23.31
N GLY A 134 4.44 1.06 -22.72
CA GLY A 134 3.70 -0.14 -22.36
C GLY A 134 3.92 -0.63 -20.92
N SER A 135 4.83 -0.05 -20.14
CA SER A 135 4.96 -0.31 -18.71
C SER A 135 3.84 0.35 -17.89
N ASN A 136 3.35 -0.35 -16.88
CA ASN A 136 2.32 0.18 -15.97
C ASN A 136 2.99 1.03 -14.88
N LEU A 137 2.38 2.16 -14.51
CA LEU A 137 2.74 2.89 -13.30
C LEU A 137 1.75 2.57 -12.19
N LEU A 138 2.23 2.16 -11.02
CA LEU A 138 1.41 2.02 -9.82
C LEU A 138 1.86 3.01 -8.75
N LEU A 139 0.95 3.93 -8.42
CA LEU A 139 1.11 4.86 -7.31
C LEU A 139 0.40 4.32 -6.07
N LEU A 140 1.18 3.97 -5.05
CA LEU A 140 0.68 3.61 -3.73
C LEU A 140 0.76 4.82 -2.79
N VAL A 141 -0.39 5.34 -2.38
CA VAL A 141 -0.51 6.34 -1.32
C VAL A 141 -0.87 5.63 -0.02
N ASP A 142 0.13 5.34 0.79
CA ASP A 142 -0.02 4.70 2.09
C ASP A 142 -0.42 5.73 3.15
N GLN A 143 -1.27 5.36 4.11
CA GLN A 143 -1.79 6.26 5.15
C GLN A 143 -2.46 7.51 4.57
N PHE A 144 -3.34 7.31 3.60
CA PHE A 144 -4.05 8.39 2.91
C PHE A 144 -4.82 9.30 3.87
N GLU A 145 -5.24 8.80 5.04
CA GLU A 145 -5.96 9.60 6.04
C GLU A 145 -5.18 10.84 6.54
N GLU A 146 -3.86 10.91 6.33
CA GLU A 146 -3.09 12.11 6.64
C GLU A 146 -3.58 13.35 5.89
N ILE A 147 -4.21 13.16 4.72
CA ILE A 147 -4.71 14.26 3.89
C ILE A 147 -5.84 15.06 4.57
N PHE A 148 -6.60 14.43 5.47
CA PHE A 148 -7.73 15.08 6.14
C PHE A 148 -7.28 16.13 7.17
N ARG A 149 -6.03 16.05 7.65
CA ARG A 149 -5.48 17.01 8.63
C ARG A 149 -5.30 18.42 8.05
N PHE A 150 -5.06 18.53 6.74
CA PHE A 150 -4.75 19.81 6.09
C PHE A 150 -5.91 20.80 6.08
N ARG A 151 -7.15 20.31 6.10
CA ARG A 151 -8.33 21.18 6.16
C ARG A 151 -8.45 21.96 7.47
N GLN A 152 -7.93 21.42 8.57
CA GLN A 152 -7.92 22.11 9.86
C GLN A 152 -6.87 23.22 9.93
N SER A 153 -5.93 23.26 8.98
CA SER A 153 -4.71 24.10 9.02
C SER A 153 -4.81 25.38 8.17
N GLY A 154 -5.96 25.67 7.55
CA GLY A 154 -6.24 26.90 6.79
C GLY A 154 -6.41 26.69 5.28
N ASP A 155 -6.77 27.77 4.56
CA ASP A 155 -7.21 27.69 3.15
C ASP A 155 -6.17 27.13 2.20
N LYS A 156 -4.88 27.50 2.34
CA LYS A 156 -3.83 27.07 1.41
C LYS A 156 -3.55 25.56 1.51
N ALA A 157 -3.41 25.04 2.73
CA ALA A 157 -3.19 23.62 2.97
C ALA A 157 -4.36 22.77 2.46
N GLY A 158 -5.60 23.22 2.69
CA GLY A 158 -6.80 22.59 2.16
C GLY A 158 -6.88 22.60 0.62
N GLN A 159 -6.39 23.68 -0.03
CA GLN A 159 -6.30 23.76 -1.49
C GLN A 159 -5.28 22.78 -2.05
N GLU A 160 -4.09 22.66 -1.46
CA GLU A 160 -3.08 21.67 -1.89
C GLU A 160 -3.57 20.23 -1.72
N ALA A 161 -4.26 19.92 -0.62
CA ALA A 161 -4.89 18.61 -0.43
C ALA A 161 -5.97 18.32 -1.49
N SER A 162 -6.81 19.32 -1.79
CA SER A 162 -7.85 19.18 -2.83
C SER A 162 -7.24 18.97 -4.22
N HIS A 163 -6.14 19.69 -4.52
CA HIS A 163 -5.41 19.55 -5.77
C HIS A 163 -4.75 18.18 -5.90
N PHE A 164 -4.11 17.68 -4.84
CA PHE A 164 -3.56 16.33 -4.78
C PHE A 164 -4.62 15.27 -5.07
N ILE A 165 -5.80 15.37 -4.45
CA ILE A 165 -6.91 14.45 -4.71
C ILE A 165 -7.40 14.56 -6.14
N GLN A 166 -7.49 15.77 -6.70
CA GLN A 166 -7.85 15.96 -8.11
C GLN A 166 -6.87 15.25 -9.05
N LEU A 167 -5.55 15.34 -8.80
CA LEU A 167 -4.54 14.61 -9.57
C LEU A 167 -4.81 13.10 -9.58
N LEU A 168 -5.10 12.51 -8.42
CA LEU A 168 -5.40 11.09 -8.30
C LEU A 168 -6.67 10.71 -9.09
N LEU A 169 -7.74 11.48 -8.93
CA LEU A 169 -9.03 11.18 -9.57
C LEU A 169 -8.99 11.33 -11.09
N GLU A 170 -8.38 12.39 -11.61
CA GLU A 170 -8.24 12.56 -13.06
C GLU A 170 -7.34 11.47 -13.67
N THR A 171 -6.29 11.08 -12.97
CA THR A 171 -5.38 10.00 -13.41
C THR A 171 -6.06 8.63 -13.42
N ALA A 172 -6.95 8.36 -12.46
CA ALA A 172 -7.71 7.11 -12.43
C ALA A 172 -8.81 7.03 -13.52
N ARG A 173 -9.41 8.17 -13.90
CA ARG A 173 -10.51 8.21 -14.89
C ARG A 173 -10.04 8.08 -16.33
N GLN A 174 -8.83 8.51 -16.64
CA GLN A 174 -8.29 8.39 -17.99
C GLN A 174 -7.95 6.92 -18.33
N THR A 175 -8.00 6.57 -19.61
CA THR A 175 -7.68 5.21 -20.09
C THR A 175 -6.55 5.16 -21.11
N GLU A 176 -5.98 6.32 -21.46
CA GLU A 176 -4.88 6.48 -22.42
C GLU A 176 -3.57 5.88 -21.90
N PHE A 177 -3.29 6.05 -20.60
CA PHE A 177 -2.07 5.57 -19.95
C PHE A 177 -2.37 4.50 -18.88
N PRO A 178 -1.53 3.47 -18.75
CA PRO A 178 -1.70 2.38 -17.78
C PRO A 178 -1.24 2.82 -16.38
N ILE A 179 -1.92 3.81 -15.80
CA ILE A 179 -1.63 4.33 -14.46
C ILE A 179 -2.68 3.79 -13.48
N PHE A 180 -2.20 3.23 -12.37
CA PHE A 180 -2.97 2.59 -11.32
C PHE A 180 -2.73 3.29 -9.99
N ILE A 181 -3.79 3.48 -9.21
CA ILE A 181 -3.72 4.16 -7.92
C ILE A 181 -4.24 3.22 -6.84
N ILE A 182 -3.45 3.06 -5.79
CA ILE A 182 -3.84 2.36 -4.57
C ILE A 182 -3.73 3.32 -3.41
N LEU A 183 -4.80 3.44 -2.63
CA LEU A 183 -4.79 4.14 -1.35
C LEU A 183 -4.86 3.10 -0.23
N THR A 184 -4.11 3.28 0.84
CA THR A 184 -4.40 2.61 2.12
C THR A 184 -4.98 3.63 3.08
N MET A 185 -6.07 3.28 3.76
CA MET A 185 -6.73 4.21 4.69
C MET A 185 -7.34 3.48 5.87
N ARG A 186 -7.40 4.13 7.02
CA ARG A 186 -8.20 3.60 8.13
C ARG A 186 -9.70 3.75 7.88
N SER A 187 -10.49 2.77 8.33
CA SER A 187 -11.94 2.73 8.09
C SER A 187 -12.72 3.83 8.80
N ASP A 188 -12.20 4.39 9.89
CA ASP A 188 -12.82 5.52 10.60
C ASP A 188 -12.77 6.84 9.81
N PHE A 189 -11.96 6.92 8.75
CA PHE A 189 -11.86 8.09 7.87
C PHE A 189 -12.71 8.00 6.59
N LEU A 190 -13.53 6.95 6.43
CA LEU A 190 -14.42 6.83 5.27
C LEU A 190 -15.42 7.99 5.16
N GLY A 191 -15.86 8.53 6.30
CA GLY A 191 -16.76 9.68 6.33
C GLY A 191 -16.10 10.95 5.79
N ASP A 192 -14.82 11.16 6.09
CA ASP A 192 -14.06 12.34 5.66
C ASP A 192 -13.85 12.37 4.14
N CYS A 193 -13.98 11.25 3.44
CA CYS A 193 -13.94 11.23 1.97
C CYS A 193 -15.02 12.11 1.33
N ALA A 194 -16.16 12.30 1.98
CA ALA A 194 -17.25 13.15 1.48
C ALA A 194 -16.88 14.65 1.45
N GLU A 195 -15.79 15.06 2.13
CA GLU A 195 -15.31 16.43 2.14
C GLU A 195 -14.61 16.86 0.84
N PHE A 196 -14.25 15.88 -0.01
CA PHE A 196 -13.58 16.11 -1.27
C PHE A 196 -14.42 15.64 -2.45
N LYS A 197 -14.62 16.54 -3.42
CA LYS A 197 -15.44 16.28 -4.60
C LYS A 197 -14.90 15.08 -5.39
N GLY A 198 -15.73 14.06 -5.60
CA GLY A 198 -15.40 12.89 -6.40
C GLY A 198 -14.63 11.80 -5.65
N LEU A 199 -14.13 12.08 -4.44
CA LEU A 199 -13.33 11.12 -3.69
C LEU A 199 -14.20 10.01 -3.12
N ALA A 200 -15.36 10.35 -2.52
CA ALA A 200 -16.29 9.36 -1.98
C ALA A 200 -16.77 8.39 -3.07
N GLU A 201 -17.08 8.89 -4.27
CA GLU A 201 -17.50 8.08 -5.40
C GLU A 201 -16.40 7.11 -5.85
N ALA A 202 -15.16 7.60 -6.01
CA ALA A 202 -14.03 6.75 -6.40
C ALA A 202 -13.68 5.70 -5.33
N VAL A 203 -13.74 6.09 -4.05
CA VAL A 203 -13.56 5.15 -2.93
C VAL A 203 -14.64 4.08 -2.96
N ASN A 204 -15.92 4.44 -3.11
CA ASN A 204 -17.02 3.46 -3.16
C ASN A 204 -16.88 2.47 -4.32
N GLU A 205 -16.44 2.93 -5.49
CA GLU A 205 -16.24 2.08 -6.67
C GLU A 205 -15.06 1.11 -6.47
N GLY A 206 -13.97 1.58 -5.87
CA GLY A 206 -12.73 0.83 -5.68
C GLY A 206 -12.51 0.26 -4.28
N GLU A 207 -13.50 0.25 -3.40
CA GLU A 207 -13.27 -0.11 -1.98
C GLU A 207 -12.92 -1.59 -1.82
N TYR A 208 -11.95 -1.85 -0.95
CA TYR A 208 -11.73 -3.14 -0.33
C TYR A 208 -11.53 -2.99 1.19
N LEU A 209 -12.59 -3.27 1.95
CA LEU A 209 -12.50 -3.36 3.41
C LEU A 209 -11.83 -4.69 3.81
N ILE A 210 -10.61 -4.61 4.34
CA ILE A 210 -9.85 -5.79 4.75
C ILE A 210 -10.60 -6.54 5.85
N PRO A 211 -10.93 -7.83 5.64
CA PRO A 211 -11.52 -8.64 6.69
C PRO A 211 -10.49 -9.01 7.75
N ARG A 212 -10.95 -9.27 8.97
CA ARG A 212 -10.11 -9.87 10.02
C ARG A 212 -9.62 -11.25 9.56
N LEU A 213 -8.39 -11.60 9.94
CA LEU A 213 -7.87 -12.95 9.67
C LEU A 213 -8.69 -13.97 10.46
N ASN A 214 -9.27 -14.95 9.76
CA ASN A 214 -9.89 -16.08 10.42
C ASN A 214 -8.81 -16.96 11.10
N ARG A 215 -9.23 -17.90 11.97
CA ARG A 215 -8.30 -18.73 12.74
C ARG A 215 -7.34 -19.54 11.86
N LYS A 216 -7.76 -20.01 10.68
CA LYS A 216 -6.90 -20.75 9.75
C LYS A 216 -5.86 -19.84 9.11
N GLN A 217 -6.28 -18.65 8.69
CA GLN A 217 -5.39 -17.64 8.12
C GLN A 217 -4.35 -17.17 9.15
N ARG A 218 -4.75 -16.92 10.41
CA ARG A 218 -3.83 -16.62 11.51
C ARG A 218 -2.84 -17.74 11.77
N ALA A 219 -3.29 -19.00 11.76
CA ALA A 219 -2.40 -20.14 11.91
C ALA A 219 -1.35 -20.19 10.79
N ARG A 220 -1.74 -19.91 9.54
CA ARG A 220 -0.80 -19.81 8.41
C ARG A 220 0.19 -18.65 8.58
N ALA A 221 -0.28 -17.48 9.02
CA ALA A 221 0.58 -16.32 9.28
C ALA A 221 1.63 -16.57 10.39
N ILE A 222 1.35 -17.49 11.33
CA ILE A 222 2.30 -17.90 12.38
C ILE A 222 3.23 -19.00 11.88
N GLU A 223 2.68 -20.08 11.29
CA GLU A 223 3.46 -21.27 10.94
C GLU A 223 4.29 -21.13 9.67
N GLY A 224 3.79 -20.38 8.68
CA GLY A 224 4.45 -20.22 7.38
C GLY A 224 5.85 -19.63 7.51
N PRO A 225 6.02 -18.47 8.16
CA PRO A 225 7.34 -17.85 8.32
C PRO A 225 8.31 -18.73 9.13
N VAL A 226 7.81 -19.43 10.17
CA VAL A 226 8.60 -20.39 10.97
C VAL A 226 9.16 -21.51 10.10
N LYS A 227 8.34 -22.08 9.22
CA LYS A 227 8.75 -23.15 8.29
C LYS A 227 9.78 -22.66 7.28
N VAL A 228 9.62 -21.45 6.74
CA VAL A 228 10.60 -20.83 5.85
C VAL A 228 11.95 -20.65 6.55
N GLY A 229 11.92 -20.26 7.83
CA GLY A 229 13.10 -20.20 8.68
C GLY A 229 13.69 -21.57 9.06
N GLY A 230 13.16 -22.68 8.55
CA GLY A 230 13.67 -24.03 8.80
C GLY A 230 13.37 -24.58 10.19
N ALA A 231 12.41 -23.99 10.91
CA ALA A 231 12.02 -24.39 12.25
C ALA A 231 10.59 -24.94 12.29
N GLU A 232 10.20 -25.46 13.46
CA GLU A 232 8.84 -25.89 13.74
C GLU A 232 8.33 -25.23 15.02
N ILE A 233 7.07 -24.80 15.01
CA ILE A 233 6.40 -24.27 16.20
C ILE A 233 5.63 -25.38 16.91
N SER A 234 5.82 -25.50 18.22
CA SER A 234 5.09 -26.51 19.00
C SER A 234 3.57 -26.29 18.89
N PRO A 235 2.77 -27.37 18.78
CA PRO A 235 1.30 -27.23 18.70
C PRO A 235 0.71 -26.48 19.89
N ARG A 236 1.29 -26.66 21.09
CA ARG A 236 0.87 -25.98 22.31
C ARG A 236 1.09 -24.46 22.22
N LEU A 237 2.28 -24.01 21.82
CA LEU A 237 2.58 -22.59 21.66
C LEU A 237 1.67 -21.95 20.61
N LYS A 238 1.47 -22.62 19.46
CA LYS A 238 0.56 -22.14 18.43
C LYS A 238 -0.87 -21.94 18.96
N GLN A 239 -1.42 -22.94 19.67
CA GLN A 239 -2.77 -22.84 20.20
C GLN A 239 -2.87 -21.70 21.23
N GLN A 240 -1.85 -21.52 22.06
CA GLN A 240 -1.77 -20.41 23.00
C GLN A 240 -1.80 -19.07 22.27
N LEU A 241 -0.92 -18.85 21.28
CA LEU A 241 -0.89 -17.61 20.48
C LEU A 241 -2.23 -17.34 19.80
N LEU A 242 -2.85 -18.36 19.18
CA LEU A 242 -4.15 -18.21 18.52
C LEU A 242 -5.28 -17.85 19.49
N ASN A 243 -5.18 -18.25 20.76
CA ASN A 243 -6.15 -17.91 21.79
C ASN A 243 -5.89 -16.50 22.36
N ASP A 244 -4.62 -16.15 22.57
CA ASP A 244 -4.21 -14.86 23.15
C ASP A 244 -4.56 -13.68 22.22
N ILE A 245 -4.45 -13.84 20.90
CA ILE A 245 -4.86 -12.82 19.91
C ILE A 245 -6.37 -12.50 20.02
N GLY A 246 -7.19 -13.47 20.43
CA GLY A 246 -8.65 -13.32 20.42
C GLY A 246 -9.18 -12.97 19.03
N ASP A 247 -10.25 -12.17 18.93
CA ASP A 247 -10.78 -11.71 17.64
C ASP A 247 -10.50 -10.23 17.36
N ASP A 248 -9.61 -9.62 18.14
CA ASP A 248 -9.25 -8.21 18.05
C ASP A 248 -8.20 -7.95 16.95
N PRO A 249 -8.53 -7.15 15.90
CA PRO A 249 -7.60 -6.84 14.81
C PRO A 249 -6.37 -6.04 15.26
N ASP A 250 -6.45 -5.29 16.36
CA ASP A 250 -5.34 -4.48 16.87
C ASP A 250 -4.21 -5.36 17.46
N GLN A 251 -4.46 -6.66 17.61
CA GLN A 251 -3.48 -7.62 18.14
C GLN A 251 -2.51 -8.16 17.09
N LEU A 252 -2.74 -7.95 15.79
CA LEU A 252 -1.84 -8.48 14.75
C LEU A 252 -0.41 -7.92 14.83
N PRO A 253 -0.19 -6.59 14.98
CA PRO A 253 1.15 -6.06 15.17
C PRO A 253 1.80 -6.55 16.48
N ILE A 254 1.02 -6.71 17.55
CA ILE A 254 1.50 -7.21 18.83
C ILE A 254 1.96 -8.67 18.70
N LEU A 255 1.17 -9.51 18.04
CA LEU A 255 1.52 -10.88 17.70
C LEU A 255 2.82 -10.92 16.89
N GLN A 256 2.93 -10.10 15.86
CA GLN A 256 4.10 -10.06 14.98
C GLN A 256 5.37 -9.66 15.75
N HIS A 257 5.25 -8.67 16.65
CA HIS A 257 6.33 -8.29 17.55
C HIS A 257 6.68 -9.41 18.52
N ALA A 258 5.69 -10.07 19.13
CA ALA A 258 5.93 -11.19 20.03
C ALA A 258 6.64 -12.36 19.31
N LEU A 259 6.21 -12.70 18.09
CA LEU A 259 6.85 -13.73 17.26
C LEU A 259 8.29 -13.39 16.92
N MET A 260 8.56 -12.15 16.52
CA MET A 260 9.92 -11.65 16.28
C MET A 260 10.79 -11.83 17.54
N ARG A 261 10.31 -11.37 18.70
CA ARG A 261 11.05 -11.46 19.97
C ARG A 261 11.27 -12.91 20.42
N MET A 262 10.29 -13.79 20.23
CA MET A 262 10.43 -15.22 20.53
C MET A 262 11.44 -15.90 19.61
N TRP A 263 11.45 -15.54 18.33
CA TRP A 263 12.42 -16.07 17.36
C TRP A 263 13.85 -15.63 17.71
N ASP A 264 14.05 -14.33 17.96
CA ASP A 264 15.35 -13.80 18.39
C ASP A 264 15.84 -14.49 19.67
N TYR A 265 14.94 -14.71 20.64
CA TYR A 265 15.28 -15.42 21.87
C TYR A 265 15.60 -16.89 21.63
N TRP A 266 14.91 -17.57 20.71
CA TRP A 266 15.13 -18.98 20.40
C TRP A 266 16.45 -19.24 19.65
N LEU A 267 16.93 -18.27 18.86
CA LEU A 267 18.22 -18.36 18.16
C LEU A 267 19.44 -18.14 19.08
N ASN A 268 19.25 -17.45 20.21
CA ASN A 268 20.30 -17.16 21.20
C ASN A 268 20.42 -18.26 22.25
#